data_AF-A0A0B6ZZZ1-F1
#
_entry.id   AF-A0A0B6ZZZ1-F1
#
_cell.length_a   1.000
_cell.length_b   1.000
_cell.length_c   1.000
_cell.angle_alpha   90.00
_cell.angle_beta   90.00
_cell.angle_gamma   90.00
#
_symmetry.space_group_name_H-M   'P 1'
#
loop_
_entity.id
_entity.type
_entity.pdbx_description
1 polymer ?
#
loop_
_entity_poly.entity_id
_entity_poly.type
_entity_poly.pdbx_seq_one_letter_code
_entity_poly.pdbx_strand_id
1 'polypeptide(L)'
;MNSWYLFSGQLTSFTEEYLLWHWFGKKTRWTNHDLIHTYKEYIKTINAQNLALFIETYLKRTDLGIVREMDAMRKISARTIRCRSLILVGDDSPHMDDVVEMNGRMLPEMTDFMKIADCGGMPLEEQPGKTCEAFRLFLQGMGYVPSLVQKYSAAAEYNQLHSLENRLMSPTSC
;
A
#
# COMPACT_ATOMS: atom_id res chain seq x y z
N MET A 1 -3.27 -20.24 7.40
CA MET A 1 -1.92 -20.59 6.91
C MET A 1 -1.34 -21.60 7.88
N ASN A 2 -0.84 -22.75 7.41
CA ASN A 2 -0.29 -23.78 8.29
C ASN A 2 1.22 -23.51 8.49
N SER A 3 1.59 -22.89 9.61
CA SER A 3 2.96 -22.41 9.89
C SER A 3 3.95 -23.52 10.29
N TRP A 4 3.48 -24.75 10.45
CA TRP A 4 4.27 -25.91 10.87
C TRP A 4 5.55 -26.11 10.05
N TYR A 5 5.45 -25.93 8.72
CA TYR A 5 6.61 -26.08 7.82
C TYR A 5 7.68 -25.00 8.00
N LEU A 6 7.26 -23.79 8.40
CA LEU A 6 8.20 -22.69 8.67
C LEU A 6 8.94 -22.92 9.99
N PHE A 7 8.30 -23.53 10.98
CA PHE A 7 8.95 -23.96 12.22
C PHE A 7 9.99 -25.07 12.00
N SER A 8 9.74 -25.98 11.04
CA SER A 8 10.74 -26.97 10.62
C SER A 8 11.87 -26.38 9.75
N GLY A 9 11.89 -25.07 9.53
CA GLY A 9 12.94 -24.37 8.78
C GLY A 9 12.79 -24.43 7.27
N GLN A 10 11.63 -24.87 6.76
CA GLN A 10 11.38 -25.02 5.33
C GLN A 10 10.38 -23.97 4.83
N LEU A 11 10.78 -23.20 3.81
CA LEU A 11 9.87 -22.34 3.07
C LEU A 11 9.13 -23.20 2.04
N THR A 12 7.81 -23.33 2.18
CA THR A 12 6.98 -24.04 1.19
C THR A 12 6.58 -23.10 0.06
N SER A 13 6.40 -23.64 -1.15
CA SER A 13 5.86 -22.89 -2.30
C SER A 13 4.53 -22.22 -1.97
N PHE A 14 3.70 -22.86 -1.15
CA PHE A 14 2.44 -22.28 -0.67
C PHE A 14 2.63 -21.03 0.19
N THR A 15 3.66 -21.02 1.06
CA THR A 15 3.98 -19.85 1.88
C THR A 15 4.47 -18.70 1.02
N GLU A 16 5.36 -18.99 0.08
CA GLU A 16 5.87 -18.00 -0.87
C GLU A 16 4.73 -17.38 -1.68
N GLU A 17 3.83 -18.21 -2.22
CA GLU A 17 2.67 -17.72 -2.97
C GLU A 17 1.72 -16.86 -2.15
N TYR A 18 1.49 -17.24 -0.89
CA TYR A 18 0.68 -16.44 0.02
C TYR A 18 1.31 -15.08 0.31
N LEU A 19 2.63 -15.03 0.58
CA LEU A 19 3.33 -13.77 0.83
C LEU A 19 3.31 -12.84 -0.38
N LEU A 20 3.54 -13.39 -1.57
CA LEU A 20 3.46 -12.63 -2.81
C LEU A 20 2.05 -12.10 -3.06
N TRP A 21 1.03 -12.93 -2.84
CA TRP A 21 -0.37 -12.46 -2.93
C TRP A 21 -0.66 -11.37 -1.89
N HIS A 22 -0.18 -11.52 -0.66
CA HIS A 22 -0.38 -10.55 0.42
C HIS A 22 0.29 -9.20 0.12
N TRP A 23 1.47 -9.18 -0.51
CA TRP A 23 2.18 -7.95 -0.85
C TRP A 23 1.68 -7.29 -2.15
N PHE A 24 1.50 -8.06 -3.22
CA PHE A 24 1.27 -7.53 -4.56
C PHE A 24 -0.21 -7.55 -4.98
N GLY A 25 -1.03 -8.38 -4.34
CA GLY A 25 -2.39 -8.64 -4.79
C GLY A 25 -2.45 -9.44 -6.09
N LYS A 26 -3.60 -9.36 -6.76
CA LYS A 26 -3.84 -10.12 -7.99
C LYS A 26 -3.23 -9.46 -9.22
N LYS A 27 -3.31 -8.13 -9.38
CA LYS A 27 -2.88 -7.44 -10.62
C LYS A 27 -1.37 -7.49 -10.80
N THR A 28 -0.60 -6.99 -9.84
CA THR A 28 0.86 -6.87 -9.96
C THR A 28 1.53 -8.21 -10.13
N ARG A 29 0.93 -9.29 -9.60
CA ARG A 29 1.38 -10.67 -9.79
C ARG A 29 1.49 -11.07 -11.27
N TRP A 30 0.69 -10.49 -12.16
CA TRP A 30 0.66 -10.84 -13.59
C TRP A 30 1.26 -9.79 -14.50
N THR A 31 1.46 -8.56 -14.02
CA THR A 31 1.96 -7.46 -14.85
C THR A 31 3.46 -7.24 -14.71
N ASN A 32 4.03 -7.39 -13.51
CA ASN A 32 5.43 -7.06 -13.25
C ASN A 32 6.22 -8.28 -12.76
N HIS A 33 6.62 -9.14 -13.71
CA HIS A 33 7.32 -10.39 -13.42
C HIS A 33 8.71 -10.20 -12.82
N ASP A 34 9.44 -9.14 -13.21
CA ASP A 34 10.79 -8.87 -12.71
C ASP A 34 10.79 -8.49 -11.23
N LEU A 35 9.82 -7.66 -10.83
CA LEU A 35 9.64 -7.27 -9.42
C LEU A 35 9.29 -8.50 -8.56
N ILE A 36 8.37 -9.33 -9.03
CA ILE A 36 8.00 -10.58 -8.33
C ILE A 36 9.20 -11.51 -8.21
N HIS A 37 9.97 -11.69 -9.28
CA HIS A 37 11.13 -12.58 -9.28
C HIS A 37 12.17 -12.10 -8.24
N THR A 38 12.43 -10.80 -8.20
CA THR A 38 13.32 -10.18 -7.21
C THR A 38 12.84 -10.44 -5.78
N TYR A 39 11.55 -10.24 -5.51
CA TYR A 39 10.98 -10.50 -4.19
C TYR A 39 10.93 -11.99 -3.84
N LYS A 40 10.77 -12.89 -4.81
CA LYS A 40 10.88 -14.34 -4.60
C LYS A 40 12.26 -14.74 -4.12
N GLU A 41 13.30 -14.24 -4.78
CA GLU A 41 14.68 -14.50 -4.34
C GLU A 41 14.94 -13.86 -2.97
N TYR A 42 14.39 -12.66 -2.71
CA TYR A 42 14.49 -12.01 -1.41
C TYR A 42 13.88 -12.84 -0.26
N ILE A 43 12.68 -13.42 -0.45
CA ILE A 43 12.02 -14.26 0.57
C ILE A 43 12.92 -15.44 0.99
N LYS A 44 13.66 -16.03 0.04
CA LYS A 44 14.56 -17.17 0.32
C LYS A 44 15.74 -16.78 1.22
N THR A 45 16.09 -15.50 1.31
CA THR A 45 17.16 -15.02 2.20
C THR A 45 16.70 -14.86 3.66
N ILE A 46 15.39 -14.86 3.90
CA ILE A 46 14.81 -14.65 5.22
C ILE A 46 14.85 -15.95 6.02
N ASN A 47 15.19 -15.86 7.31
CA ASN A 47 15.12 -17.00 8.21
C ASN A 47 13.67 -17.48 8.39
N ALA A 48 13.38 -18.71 7.96
CA ALA A 48 12.04 -19.30 7.97
C ALA A 48 11.42 -19.41 9.37
N GLN A 49 12.21 -19.70 10.40
CA GLN A 49 11.71 -19.83 11.78
C GLN A 49 11.28 -18.48 12.35
N ASN A 50 12.09 -17.44 12.13
CA ASN A 50 11.73 -16.07 12.55
C ASN A 50 10.50 -15.55 11.79
N LEU A 51 10.42 -15.87 10.50
CA LEU A 51 9.26 -15.55 9.69
C LEU A 51 7.98 -16.23 10.20
N ALA A 52 8.07 -17.50 10.65
CA ALA A 52 6.95 -18.22 11.26
C ALA A 52 6.38 -17.48 12.47
N LEU A 53 7.26 -17.08 13.40
CA LEU A 53 6.90 -16.35 14.62
C LEU A 53 6.28 -14.98 14.32
N PHE A 54 6.83 -14.28 13.32
CA PHE A 54 6.31 -12.99 12.88
C PHE A 54 4.90 -13.11 12.29
N ILE A 55 4.70 -14.05 11.36
CA ILE A 55 3.39 -14.31 10.75
C ILE A 55 2.37 -14.72 11.81
N GLU A 56 2.74 -15.59 12.75
CA GLU A 56 1.83 -16.03 13.81
C GLU A 56 1.36 -14.85 14.68
N THR A 57 2.28 -13.95 15.03
CA THR A 57 1.95 -12.75 15.81
C THR A 57 1.04 -11.82 15.01
N TYR A 58 1.31 -11.63 13.72
CA TYR A 58 0.47 -10.82 12.84
C TYR A 58 -0.95 -11.41 12.67
N LEU A 59 -1.09 -12.72 12.58
CA LEU A 59 -2.39 -13.39 12.45
C LEU A 59 -3.19 -13.36 13.75
N LYS A 60 -2.53 -13.37 14.91
CA LYS A 60 -3.18 -13.29 16.23
C LYS A 60 -3.48 -11.86 16.69
N ARG A 61 -3.23 -10.85 15.85
CA ARG A 61 -3.46 -9.44 16.21
C ARG A 61 -4.91 -9.21 16.63
N THR A 62 -5.09 -8.38 17.65
CA THR A 62 -6.40 -7.89 18.07
C THR A 62 -6.74 -6.59 17.36
N ASP A 63 -8.02 -6.22 17.38
CA ASP A 63 -8.49 -4.97 16.79
C ASP A 63 -7.80 -3.75 17.44
N LEU A 64 -7.51 -2.73 16.63
CA LEU A 64 -6.85 -1.51 17.11
C LEU A 64 -7.73 -0.72 18.09
N GLY A 65 -9.06 -0.98 18.11
CA GLY A 65 -10.02 -0.30 18.97
C GLY A 65 -10.13 1.19 18.65
N ILE A 66 -9.87 1.57 17.40
CA ILE A 66 -9.98 2.95 16.93
C ILE A 66 -11.45 3.24 16.70
N VAL A 67 -11.95 4.29 17.37
CA VAL A 67 -13.34 4.72 17.25
C VAL A 67 -13.39 6.14 16.71
N ARG A 68 -14.21 6.35 15.68
CA ARG A 68 -14.54 7.67 15.18
C ARG A 68 -15.64 8.26 16.04
N GLU A 69 -15.25 9.13 16.97
CA GLU A 69 -16.23 9.88 17.75
C GLU A 69 -16.53 11.24 17.11
N MET A 70 -17.82 11.49 16.90
CA MET A 70 -18.33 12.74 16.30
C MET A 70 -18.70 13.78 17.36
N ASP A 71 -18.96 13.35 18.60
CA ASP A 71 -19.30 14.24 19.71
C ASP A 71 -18.02 14.89 20.27
N ALA A 72 -17.98 16.22 20.25
CA ALA A 72 -16.86 17.02 20.73
C ALA A 72 -16.51 16.76 22.20
N MET A 73 -17.49 16.44 23.06
CA MET A 73 -17.22 16.11 24.46
C MET A 73 -16.63 14.71 24.63
N ARG A 74 -17.02 13.74 23.79
CA ARG A 74 -16.55 12.35 23.87
C ARG A 74 -15.23 12.12 23.12
N LYS A 75 -14.91 12.98 22.15
CA LYS A 75 -13.67 12.96 21.35
C LYS A 75 -12.40 12.97 22.21
N ILE A 76 -12.43 13.60 23.39
CA ILE A 76 -11.28 13.69 24.31
C ILE A 76 -10.96 12.32 24.94
N SER A 77 -11.98 11.52 25.22
CA SER A 77 -11.87 10.19 25.84
C SER A 77 -11.73 9.05 24.82
N ALA A 78 -12.08 9.31 23.56
CA ALA A 78 -12.04 8.33 22.49
C ALA A 78 -10.61 7.84 22.20
N ARG A 79 -10.46 6.53 22.04
CA ARG A 79 -9.22 5.90 21.57
C ARG A 79 -9.12 6.10 20.05
N THR A 80 -8.33 7.08 19.64
CA THR A 80 -8.11 7.41 18.22
C THR A 80 -6.68 7.93 17.99
N ILE A 81 -6.26 7.99 16.73
CA ILE A 81 -4.96 8.54 16.34
C ILE A 81 -5.02 10.06 16.42
N ARG A 82 -4.14 10.65 17.24
CA ARG A 82 -4.11 12.11 17.49
C ARG A 82 -3.22 12.90 16.55
N CYS A 83 -2.34 12.23 15.81
CA CYS A 83 -1.46 12.86 14.84
C CYS A 83 -2.09 12.91 13.44
N ARG A 84 -1.65 13.88 12.65
CA ARG A 84 -1.97 13.96 11.23
C ARG A 84 -1.45 12.68 10.55
N SER A 85 -2.31 11.99 9.83
CA SER A 85 -2.05 10.67 9.26
C SER A 85 -2.36 10.65 7.77
N LEU A 86 -1.50 10.01 6.98
CA LEU A 86 -1.75 9.74 5.56
C LEU A 86 -1.98 8.24 5.40
N ILE A 87 -3.17 7.86 4.97
CA ILE A 87 -3.47 6.51 4.51
C ILE A 87 -3.20 6.45 3.00
N LEU A 88 -2.31 5.56 2.58
CA LEU A 88 -1.96 5.33 1.18
C LEU A 88 -2.30 3.90 0.78
N VAL A 89 -2.98 3.72 -0.35
CA VAL A 89 -3.32 2.40 -0.89
C VAL A 89 -3.29 2.40 -2.43
N GLY A 90 -2.83 1.31 -3.04
CA GLY A 90 -2.94 1.15 -4.50
C GLY A 90 -4.34 0.69 -4.90
N ASP A 91 -4.80 1.09 -6.08
CA ASP A 91 -6.16 0.80 -6.58
C ASP A 91 -6.50 -0.70 -6.60
N ASP A 92 -5.53 -1.55 -6.94
CA ASP A 92 -5.69 -3.00 -7.05
C ASP A 92 -5.08 -3.77 -5.86
N SER A 93 -4.93 -3.10 -4.72
CA SER A 93 -4.42 -3.70 -3.48
C SER A 93 -5.39 -4.75 -2.92
N PRO A 94 -4.89 -5.89 -2.41
CA PRO A 94 -5.75 -6.91 -1.77
C PRO A 94 -6.34 -6.43 -0.43
N HIS A 95 -5.84 -5.32 0.12
CA HIS A 95 -6.24 -4.78 1.42
C HIS A 95 -7.12 -3.53 1.31
N MET A 96 -7.68 -3.25 0.13
CA MET A 96 -8.47 -2.03 -0.11
C MET A 96 -9.62 -1.88 0.90
N ASP A 97 -10.40 -2.93 1.11
CA ASP A 97 -11.56 -2.89 2.00
C ASP A 97 -11.16 -2.61 3.47
N ASP A 98 -10.10 -3.28 3.95
CA ASP A 98 -9.56 -3.09 5.30
C ASP A 98 -9.07 -1.64 5.51
N VAL A 99 -8.44 -1.05 4.49
CA VAL A 99 -7.94 0.32 4.55
C VAL A 99 -9.08 1.34 4.52
N VAL A 100 -10.13 1.08 3.73
CA VAL A 100 -11.36 1.90 3.73
C VAL A 100 -12.06 1.82 5.09
N GLU A 101 -12.14 0.65 5.70
CA GLU A 101 -12.68 0.48 7.05
C GLU A 101 -11.86 1.26 8.08
N MET A 102 -10.53 1.18 8.02
CA MET A 102 -9.64 1.95 8.90
C MET A 102 -9.90 3.46 8.75
N ASN A 103 -9.97 3.96 7.51
CA ASN A 103 -10.29 5.37 7.25
C ASN A 103 -11.67 5.76 7.82
N GLY A 104 -12.66 4.88 7.72
CA GLY A 104 -14.00 5.08 8.31
C GLY A 104 -13.98 5.25 9.83
N ARG A 105 -13.05 4.56 10.51
CA ARG A 105 -12.84 4.63 11.96
C ARG A 105 -11.94 5.78 12.42
N MET A 106 -11.17 6.39 11.51
CA MET A 106 -10.29 7.51 11.83
C MET A 106 -11.01 8.87 11.78
N LEU A 107 -10.38 9.89 12.38
CA LEU A 107 -10.90 11.26 12.33
C LEU A 107 -10.65 11.88 10.95
N PRO A 108 -11.68 12.39 10.26
CA PRO A 108 -11.53 12.95 8.91
C PRO A 108 -10.75 14.27 8.90
N GLU A 109 -10.71 15.00 10.02
CA GLU A 109 -9.99 16.28 10.14
C GLU A 109 -8.47 16.10 10.13
N MET A 110 -7.98 14.94 10.57
CA MET A 110 -6.56 14.65 10.77
C MET A 110 -6.03 13.59 9.81
N THR A 111 -6.91 12.98 9.01
CA THR A 111 -6.56 11.86 8.14
C THR A 111 -6.74 12.26 6.68
N ASP A 112 -5.66 12.20 5.92
CA ASP A 112 -5.71 12.25 4.47
C ASP A 112 -5.75 10.81 3.93
N PHE A 113 -6.64 10.54 2.99
CA PHE A 113 -6.75 9.25 2.31
C PHE A 113 -6.39 9.41 0.85
N MET A 114 -5.41 8.64 0.37
CA MET A 114 -4.95 8.70 -1.00
C MET A 114 -4.87 7.32 -1.65
N LYS A 115 -5.56 7.22 -2.80
CA LYS A 115 -5.53 6.04 -3.67
C LYS A 115 -4.58 6.28 -4.84
N ILE A 116 -3.59 5.41 -5.02
CA ILE A 116 -2.64 5.47 -6.13
C ILE A 116 -3.18 4.65 -7.29
N ALA A 117 -3.45 5.35 -8.40
CA ALA A 117 -3.88 4.72 -9.65
C ALA A 117 -2.78 3.85 -10.25
N ASP A 118 -3.18 2.73 -10.87
CA ASP A 118 -2.31 1.78 -11.56
C ASP A 118 -1.22 1.20 -10.67
N CYS A 119 -1.63 0.84 -9.46
CA CYS A 119 -0.79 0.23 -8.44
C CYS A 119 -1.56 -0.91 -7.77
N GLY A 120 -0.89 -2.03 -7.55
CA GLY A 120 -1.35 -3.12 -6.70
C GLY A 120 -1.06 -2.86 -5.23
N GLY A 121 -0.57 -3.87 -4.52
CA GLY A 121 -0.43 -3.83 -3.06
C GLY A 121 0.80 -3.08 -2.52
N MET A 122 1.80 -2.76 -3.35
CA MET A 122 3.02 -2.06 -2.90
C MET A 122 3.28 -0.73 -3.65
N PRO A 123 2.67 0.39 -3.21
CA PRO A 123 2.82 1.70 -3.85
C PRO A 123 4.25 2.26 -3.92
N LEU A 124 5.11 1.89 -2.97
CA LEU A 124 6.50 2.36 -2.94
C LEU A 124 7.35 1.73 -4.05
N GLU A 125 7.11 0.46 -4.36
CA GLU A 125 7.87 -0.29 -5.36
C GLU A 125 7.28 -0.12 -6.77
N GLU A 126 5.94 -0.07 -6.87
CA GLU A 126 5.27 0.01 -8.17
C GLU A 126 5.17 1.44 -8.71
N GLN A 127 4.88 2.41 -7.84
CA GLN A 127 4.64 3.81 -8.23
C GLN A 127 5.37 4.78 -7.28
N PRO A 128 6.71 4.72 -7.17
CA PRO A 128 7.48 5.57 -6.26
C PRO A 128 7.29 7.06 -6.56
N GLY A 129 7.15 7.44 -7.83
CA GLY A 129 6.94 8.84 -8.24
C GLY A 129 5.63 9.43 -7.69
N LYS A 130 4.51 8.72 -7.89
CA LYS A 130 3.19 9.14 -7.39
C LYS A 130 3.16 9.14 -5.86
N THR A 131 3.78 8.15 -5.22
CA THR A 131 3.89 8.06 -3.76
C THR A 131 4.74 9.19 -3.16
N CYS A 132 5.84 9.55 -3.80
CA CYS A 132 6.69 10.67 -3.36
C CYS A 132 5.95 12.01 -3.48
N GLU A 133 5.18 12.21 -4.56
CA GLU A 133 4.35 13.39 -4.74
C GLU A 133 3.28 13.49 -3.65
N ALA A 134 2.58 12.40 -3.35
CA ALA A 134 1.63 12.29 -2.26
C ALA A 134 2.25 12.68 -0.91
N PHE A 135 3.42 12.12 -0.60
CA PHE A 135 4.13 12.38 0.65
C PHE A 135 4.57 13.83 0.77
N ARG A 136 5.08 14.42 -0.32
CA ARG A 136 5.46 15.84 -0.37
C ARG A 136 4.25 16.74 -0.09
N LEU A 137 3.10 16.48 -0.73
CA LEU A 137 1.87 17.24 -0.51
C LEU A 137 1.38 17.13 0.93
N PHE A 138 1.48 15.93 1.52
CA PHE A 138 1.14 15.72 2.92
C PHE A 138 2.02 16.55 3.87
N LEU A 139 3.34 16.58 3.64
CA LEU A 139 4.26 17.41 4.42
C LEU A 139 3.96 18.90 4.27
N GLN A 140 3.68 19.36 3.05
CA GLN A 140 3.27 20.75 2.80
C GLN A 140 1.96 21.11 3.51
N GLY A 141 1.00 20.19 3.56
CA GLY A 141 -0.23 20.35 4.34
C GLY A 141 -0.01 20.50 5.84
N MET A 142 1.10 19.96 6.37
CA MET A 142 1.52 20.15 7.76
C MET A 142 2.35 21.43 7.99
N GLY A 143 2.64 22.20 6.93
CA GLY A 143 3.50 23.37 6.98
C GLY A 143 5.01 23.05 6.83
N TYR A 144 5.37 21.79 6.58
CA TYR A 144 6.75 21.41 6.32
C TYR A 144 7.09 21.58 4.83
N VAL A 145 8.32 22.03 4.57
CA VAL A 145 8.89 22.16 3.22
C VAL A 145 8.04 22.94 2.20
N PRO A 146 7.55 24.15 2.54
CA PRO A 146 6.69 24.96 1.67
C PRO A 146 7.40 25.45 0.40
N SER A 147 8.73 25.53 0.42
CA SER A 147 9.57 26.01 -0.68
C SER A 147 9.90 24.94 -1.74
N LEU A 148 9.52 23.67 -1.52
CA LEU A 148 9.67 22.62 -2.54
C LEU A 148 8.66 22.84 -3.66
N VAL A 149 9.14 23.50 -4.72
CA VAL A 149 8.40 23.68 -5.96
C VAL A 149 8.53 22.42 -6.82
N GLN A 150 7.40 21.94 -7.30
CA GLN A 150 7.32 20.78 -8.18
C GLN A 150 7.86 21.13 -9.57
N LYS A 151 8.99 20.52 -9.96
CA LYS A 151 9.58 20.67 -11.31
C LYS A 151 9.11 19.60 -12.30
N TYR A 152 8.68 18.44 -11.79
CA TYR A 152 8.22 17.28 -12.56
C TYR A 152 6.99 16.66 -11.86
N SER A 153 5.94 16.30 -12.60
CA SER A 153 4.76 15.63 -12.06
C SER A 153 4.65 14.21 -12.63
N ALA A 154 4.66 13.21 -11.74
CA ALA A 154 4.56 11.81 -12.12
C ALA A 154 3.18 11.50 -12.72
N ALA A 155 2.13 12.20 -12.28
CA ALA A 155 0.81 12.11 -12.87
C ALA A 155 0.76 12.69 -14.30
N ALA A 156 1.47 13.78 -14.57
CA ALA A 156 1.53 14.38 -15.90
C ALA A 156 2.29 13.50 -16.91
N GLU A 157 3.38 12.86 -16.48
CA GLU A 157 4.17 11.96 -17.30
C GLU A 157 3.42 10.67 -17.64
N TYR A 158 2.73 10.08 -16.66
CA TYR A 158 1.84 8.93 -16.88
C TYR A 158 0.72 9.25 -17.89
N ASN A 159 0.05 10.40 -17.75
CA ASN A 159 -0.99 10.83 -18.68
C ASN A 159 -0.45 11.07 -20.10
N GLN A 160 0.78 11.58 -20.25
CA GLN A 160 1.42 11.72 -21.55
C GLN A 160 1.72 10.36 -22.18
N LEU A 161 2.32 9.42 -21.45
CA LEU A 161 2.64 8.07 -21.95
C LEU A 161 1.38 7.30 -22.36
N HIS A 162 0.34 7.29 -21.52
CA HIS A 162 -0.92 6.63 -21.88
C HIS A 162 -1.62 7.30 -23.07
N SER A 163 -1.50 8.63 -23.22
CA SER A 163 -2.02 9.33 -24.40
C SER A 163 -1.26 9.00 -25.68
N LEU A 164 0.01 8.60 -25.57
CA LEU A 164 0.86 8.18 -26.70
C LEU A 164 0.57 6.72 -27.06
N GLU A 165 0.45 5.82 -26.08
CA GLU A 165 0.02 4.43 -26.31
C GLU A 165 -1.37 4.35 -26.96
N ASN A 166 -2.33 5.13 -26.46
CA ASN A 166 -3.69 5.16 -27.02
C ASN A 166 -3.72 5.72 -28.46
N ARG A 167 -2.78 6.60 -28.84
CA ARG A 167 -2.62 7.08 -30.23
C ARG A 167 -1.95 6.04 -31.13
N LEU A 168 -1.09 5.19 -30.59
CA LEU A 168 -0.42 4.13 -31.33
C LEU A 168 -1.33 2.90 -31.52
N MET A 169 -2.30 2.67 -30.62
CA MET A 169 -3.24 1.54 -30.68
C MET A 169 -4.60 1.85 -31.32
N SER A 170 -4.89 3.10 -31.73
CA SER A 170 -6.09 3.37 -32.52
C SER A 170 -5.96 2.67 -33.88
N PRO A 171 -6.89 1.78 -34.28
CA PRO A 171 -6.88 1.24 -35.63
C PRO A 171 -7.03 2.41 -36.59
N THR A 172 -6.13 2.53 -37.57
CA THR A 172 -6.36 3.37 -38.73
C THR A 172 -7.65 2.87 -39.38
N SER A 173 -8.74 3.59 -39.15
CA SER A 173 -10.02 3.35 -39.82
C SER A 173 -9.82 3.61 -41.31
N CYS A 174 -9.77 2.53 -42.09
CA CYS A 174 -9.92 2.56 -43.55
C CYS A 174 -11.30 3.08 -43.95
#